data_AF-A0A9X8CMS6-F1
#
_entry.id   AF-A0A9X8CMS6-F1
#
_cell.length_a   1.000
_cell.length_b   1.000
_cell.length_c   1.000
_cell.angle_alpha   90.00
_cell.angle_beta   90.00
_cell.angle_gamma   90.00
#
_symmetry.space_group_name_H-M   'P 1'
#
loop_
_entity.id
_entity.type
_entity.pdbx_description
1 polymer ?
#
loop_
_entity_poly.entity_id
_entity_poly.type
_entity_poly.pdbx_seq_one_letter_code
_entity_poly.pdbx_strand_id
1 'polypeptide(L)'
;MYSRDDVELALYALEEGMGARGAAELVGCGVTAVREWSRGHLPHSVAGCGSLRGGCARSRPGRRTEAVAMARSDEAEDRGAGLYDAPATGPLSGLSPDQVENRLLRAVLDDLKAGGSLPGLTSNRSKAELGERLRRETGLPLRPIARFLGISKSSYEYWGRRLADGSACAPDEADELGGEVERVFREEGRCARGYRFVHARLAEELGRPVVFCQHDLSRMVTN
;
A
#
# COMPACT_ATOMS: atom_id res chain seq x y z
N MET A 1 -13.79 -20.16 -16.64
CA MET A 1 -13.25 -18.85 -16.19
C MET A 1 -11.77 -18.88 -16.53
N TYR A 2 -11.25 -17.90 -17.24
CA TYR A 2 -9.86 -17.92 -17.74
C TYR A 2 -8.89 -17.54 -16.63
N SER A 3 -7.80 -18.30 -16.51
CA SER A 3 -6.72 -18.00 -15.59
C SER A 3 -5.86 -16.84 -16.11
N ARG A 4 -4.98 -16.33 -15.26
CA ARG A 4 -4.00 -15.30 -15.66
C ARG A 4 -3.05 -15.83 -16.74
N ASP A 5 -2.59 -17.06 -16.57
CA ASP A 5 -1.63 -17.72 -17.46
C ASP A 5 -2.23 -17.93 -18.86
N ASP A 6 -3.53 -18.25 -18.94
CA ASP A 6 -4.28 -18.35 -20.19
C ASP A 6 -4.27 -17.02 -20.97
N VAL A 7 -4.50 -15.91 -20.25
CA VAL A 7 -4.56 -14.57 -20.85
C VAL A 7 -3.17 -14.10 -21.26
N GLU A 8 -2.15 -14.34 -20.43
CA GLU A 8 -0.76 -14.00 -20.74
C GLU A 8 -0.25 -14.79 -21.96
N LEU A 9 -0.50 -16.10 -22.01
CA LEU A 9 -0.10 -16.95 -23.12
C LEU A 9 -0.77 -16.55 -24.44
N ALA A 10 -2.06 -16.20 -24.42
CA ALA A 10 -2.77 -15.71 -25.59
C ALA A 10 -2.21 -14.37 -26.10
N LEU A 11 -1.89 -13.43 -25.20
CA LEU A 11 -1.33 -12.13 -25.56
C LEU A 11 0.11 -12.24 -26.08
N TYR A 12 0.92 -13.12 -25.49
CA TYR A 12 2.26 -13.43 -25.98
C TYR A 12 2.23 -14.00 -27.40
N ALA A 13 1.33 -14.94 -27.67
CA ALA A 13 1.15 -15.49 -29.01
C ALA A 13 0.79 -14.42 -30.05
N LEU A 14 -0.06 -13.44 -29.69
CA LEU A 14 -0.37 -12.31 -30.56
C LEU A 14 0.85 -11.41 -30.83
N GLU A 15 1.72 -11.21 -29.83
CA GLU A 15 2.97 -10.43 -29.98
C GLU A 15 3.97 -11.13 -30.91
N GLU A 16 4.04 -12.45 -30.85
CA GLU A 16 4.83 -13.30 -31.75
C GLU A 16 4.22 -13.42 -33.17
N GLY A 17 3.17 -12.66 -33.48
CA GLY A 17 2.54 -12.61 -34.80
C GLY A 17 1.51 -13.70 -35.07
N MET A 18 1.15 -14.51 -34.07
CA MET A 18 0.08 -15.49 -34.19
C MET A 18 -1.28 -14.78 -34.34
N GLY A 19 -2.11 -15.22 -35.30
CA GLY A 19 -3.45 -14.69 -35.45
C GLY A 19 -4.35 -15.03 -34.26
N ALA A 20 -5.35 -14.19 -33.98
CA ALA A 20 -6.27 -14.35 -32.84
C ALA A 20 -6.99 -15.71 -32.79
N ARG A 21 -7.17 -16.37 -33.94
CA ARG A 21 -7.70 -17.74 -33.99
C ARG A 21 -6.70 -18.78 -33.48
N GLY A 22 -5.45 -18.68 -33.89
CA GLY A 22 -4.38 -19.56 -33.41
C GLY A 22 -4.11 -19.36 -31.92
N ALA A 23 -4.09 -18.11 -31.45
CA ALA A 23 -3.93 -17.81 -30.03
C ALA A 23 -5.11 -18.34 -29.18
N ALA A 24 -6.33 -18.32 -29.74
CA ALA A 24 -7.51 -18.88 -29.08
C ALA A 24 -7.46 -20.41 -29.01
N GLU A 25 -7.05 -21.07 -30.09
CA GLU A 25 -6.86 -22.52 -30.14
C GLU A 25 -5.74 -22.97 -29.19
N LEU A 26 -4.63 -22.22 -29.10
CA LEU A 26 -3.50 -22.48 -28.21
C LEU A 26 -3.91 -22.55 -26.73
N VAL A 27 -4.85 -21.69 -26.33
CA VAL A 27 -5.30 -21.54 -24.93
C VAL A 27 -6.63 -22.26 -24.67
N GLY A 28 -7.27 -22.81 -25.71
CA GLY A 28 -8.59 -23.44 -25.58
C GLY A 28 -9.71 -22.44 -25.24
N CYS A 29 -9.61 -21.21 -25.72
CA CYS A 29 -10.59 -20.15 -25.47
C CYS A 29 -11.32 -19.68 -26.74
N GLY A 30 -12.30 -18.79 -26.58
CA GLY A 30 -13.03 -18.23 -27.73
C GLY A 30 -12.24 -17.12 -28.43
N VAL A 31 -12.25 -17.10 -29.77
CA VAL A 31 -11.58 -16.06 -30.58
C VAL A 31 -12.01 -14.64 -30.18
N THR A 32 -13.28 -14.47 -29.80
CA THR A 32 -13.81 -13.19 -29.32
C THR A 32 -13.16 -12.77 -28.00
N ALA A 33 -12.88 -13.70 -27.08
CA ALA A 33 -12.22 -13.39 -25.82
C ALA A 33 -10.80 -12.86 -26.05
N VAL A 34 -10.02 -13.51 -26.92
CA VAL A 34 -8.67 -13.07 -27.31
C VAL A 34 -8.69 -11.67 -27.94
N ARG A 35 -9.71 -11.37 -28.76
CA ARG A 35 -9.89 -10.03 -29.36
C ARG A 35 -10.27 -8.96 -28.34
N GLU A 36 -10.99 -9.30 -27.27
CA GLU A 36 -11.30 -8.37 -26.19
C GLU A 36 -10.06 -8.13 -25.31
N TRP A 37 -9.27 -9.18 -25.04
CA TRP A 37 -8.01 -9.06 -24.31
C TRP A 37 -6.98 -8.21 -25.06
N SER A 38 -6.88 -8.35 -26.39
CA SER A 38 -5.98 -7.52 -27.20
C SER A 38 -6.35 -6.04 -27.19
N ARG A 39 -7.61 -5.71 -26.87
CA ARG A 39 -8.09 -4.34 -26.66
C ARG A 39 -7.96 -3.86 -25.20
N GLY A 40 -7.47 -4.72 -24.31
CA GLY A 40 -7.30 -4.41 -22.89
C GLY A 40 -8.51 -4.73 -22.00
N HIS A 41 -9.55 -5.37 -22.55
CA HIS A 41 -10.72 -5.81 -21.78
C HIS A 41 -10.45 -7.17 -21.12
N LEU A 42 -9.64 -7.15 -20.06
CA LEU A 42 -9.20 -8.36 -19.36
C LEU A 42 -10.30 -8.89 -18.41
N PRO A 43 -10.35 -10.22 -18.16
CA PRO A 43 -11.25 -10.79 -17.15
C PRO A 43 -10.99 -10.17 -15.77
N HIS A 44 -12.02 -10.06 -14.93
CA HIS A 44 -11.92 -9.48 -13.58
C HIS A 44 -10.86 -10.15 -12.69
N SER A 45 -10.59 -11.45 -12.89
CA SER A 45 -9.53 -12.22 -12.23
C SER A 45 -8.12 -11.71 -12.57
N VAL A 46 -7.96 -11.03 -13.71
CA VAL A 46 -6.68 -10.52 -14.24
C VAL A 46 -6.60 -8.99 -14.14
N ALA A 47 -7.74 -8.29 -14.16
CA ALA A 47 -7.83 -6.83 -14.11
C ALA A 47 -7.36 -6.18 -12.78
N GLY A 48 -7.21 -6.98 -11.71
CA GLY A 48 -6.74 -6.51 -10.39
C GLY A 48 -5.25 -6.72 -10.12
N CYS A 49 -4.54 -7.45 -10.96
CA CYS A 49 -3.08 -7.63 -10.87
C CYS A 49 -2.40 -6.61 -11.80
N GLY A 50 -1.38 -5.92 -11.28
CA GLY A 50 -0.72 -4.82 -11.98
C GLY A 50 -0.30 -5.15 -13.42
N SER A 51 -0.66 -4.25 -14.33
CA SER A 51 -0.11 -4.02 -15.67
C SER A 51 0.24 -5.25 -16.50
N LEU A 52 -0.70 -5.72 -17.33
CA LEU A 52 -0.33 -6.51 -18.53
C LEU A 52 -0.06 -5.64 -19.77
N ARG A 53 -0.55 -4.40 -19.81
CA ARG A 53 -0.02 -3.35 -20.70
C ARG A 53 -0.08 -2.02 -19.98
N GLY A 54 1.07 -1.35 -19.90
CA GLY A 54 1.22 -0.04 -19.29
C GLY A 54 0.15 0.92 -19.81
N GLY A 55 -0.79 1.28 -18.94
CA GLY A 55 -1.93 2.12 -19.29
C GLY A 55 -2.44 2.78 -18.03
N CYS A 56 -2.02 4.03 -17.83
CA CYS A 56 -2.46 4.86 -16.72
C CYS A 56 -3.98 4.87 -16.60
N ALA A 57 -4.52 4.32 -15.51
CA ALA A 57 -5.87 4.62 -15.09
C ALA A 57 -5.95 6.14 -14.83
N ARG A 58 -6.74 6.82 -15.67
CA ARG A 58 -7.03 8.26 -15.58
C ARG A 58 -7.63 8.56 -14.20
N SER A 59 -6.81 9.10 -13.31
CA SER A 59 -7.26 9.68 -12.04
C SER A 59 -7.35 11.20 -12.19
N ARG A 60 -8.44 11.77 -11.64
CA ARG A 60 -8.80 13.20 -11.65
C ARG A 60 -7.59 14.14 -11.42
N PRO A 61 -7.49 15.25 -12.17
CA PRO A 61 -6.37 16.19 -12.07
C PRO A 61 -6.58 17.08 -10.84
N GLY A 62 -5.54 17.23 -10.01
CA GLY A 62 -5.54 18.25 -8.96
C GLY A 62 -4.60 17.97 -7.78
N ARG A 63 -4.35 16.70 -7.43
CA ARG A 63 -3.55 16.35 -6.24
C ARG A 63 -2.35 15.43 -6.48
N ARG A 64 -2.08 15.09 -7.75
CA ARG A 64 -0.97 14.19 -8.16
C ARG A 64 0.36 14.92 -8.35
N THR A 65 0.38 16.24 -8.50
CA THR A 65 1.60 16.97 -8.88
C THR A 65 2.66 16.92 -7.79
N GLU A 66 2.28 17.10 -6.53
CA GLU A 66 3.21 17.09 -5.39
C GLU A 66 3.70 15.67 -5.06
N ALA A 67 2.79 14.69 -5.00
CA ALA A 67 3.16 13.29 -4.77
C ALA A 67 4.03 12.72 -5.90
N VAL A 68 3.76 13.10 -7.16
CA VAL A 68 4.60 12.70 -8.32
C VAL A 68 5.92 13.47 -8.34
N ALA A 69 5.95 14.72 -7.86
CA ALA A 69 7.20 15.47 -7.70
C ALA A 69 8.08 14.84 -6.60
N MET A 70 7.51 14.54 -5.43
CA MET A 70 8.21 13.87 -4.33
C MET A 70 8.70 12.48 -4.74
N ALA A 71 7.88 11.69 -5.43
CA ALA A 71 8.30 10.39 -5.96
C ALA A 71 9.43 10.54 -7.00
N ARG A 72 9.41 11.57 -7.85
CA ARG A 72 10.49 11.83 -8.81
C ARG A 72 11.79 12.28 -8.14
N SER A 73 11.70 13.02 -7.03
CA SER A 73 12.85 13.38 -6.19
C SER A 73 13.44 12.15 -5.50
N ASP A 74 12.58 11.33 -4.88
CA ASP A 74 12.99 10.08 -4.20
C ASP A 74 13.72 9.12 -5.15
N GLU A 75 13.20 8.94 -6.38
CA GLU A 75 13.78 8.03 -7.38
C GLU A 75 15.05 8.61 -8.05
N ALA A 76 15.26 9.93 -8.00
CA ALA A 76 16.47 10.56 -8.52
C ALA A 76 17.65 10.44 -7.54
N GLU A 77 17.38 10.58 -6.24
CA GLU A 77 18.38 10.44 -5.18
C GLU A 77 18.77 8.97 -4.92
N ASP A 78 17.86 8.03 -5.19
CA ASP A 78 18.06 6.58 -4.96
C ASP A 78 18.98 5.87 -5.97
N ARG A 79 19.25 6.47 -7.14
CA ARG A 79 20.00 5.79 -8.23
C ARG A 79 21.51 5.68 -8.01
N GLY A 80 22.07 6.27 -6.95
CA GLY A 80 23.52 6.25 -6.70
C GLY A 80 23.96 6.18 -5.23
N ALA A 81 23.04 6.28 -4.27
CA ALA A 81 23.35 6.24 -2.84
C ALA A 81 23.25 4.81 -2.29
N GLY A 82 24.21 4.41 -1.46
CA GLY A 82 24.11 3.22 -0.61
C GLY A 82 22.89 3.31 0.32
N LEU A 83 22.37 2.16 0.74
CA LEU A 83 21.07 2.05 1.43
C LEU A 83 20.96 2.93 2.70
N TYR A 84 22.06 3.17 3.41
CA TYR A 84 22.10 4.02 4.59
C TYR A 84 23.12 5.14 4.46
N ASP A 85 23.48 5.50 3.23
CA ASP A 85 24.38 6.62 3.01
C ASP A 85 23.74 7.90 3.55
N ALA A 86 24.55 8.68 4.26
CA ALA A 86 24.11 9.96 4.79
C ALA A 86 23.72 10.90 3.64
N PRO A 87 22.63 11.67 3.79
CA PRO A 87 22.31 12.72 2.84
C PRO A 87 23.45 13.75 2.82
N ALA A 88 23.71 14.36 1.65
CA ALA A 88 24.76 15.36 1.50
C ALA A 88 24.59 16.55 2.46
N THR A 89 23.35 16.87 2.81
CA THR A 89 22.98 17.97 3.71
C THR A 89 21.96 17.51 4.74
N GLY A 90 21.89 18.21 5.88
CA GLY A 90 20.88 17.96 6.91
C GLY A 90 21.43 17.22 8.14
N PRO A 91 20.55 16.77 9.05
CA PRO A 91 20.93 16.32 10.40
C PRO A 91 21.81 15.06 10.44
N LEU A 92 21.82 14.28 9.37
CA LEU A 92 22.63 13.07 9.24
C LEU A 92 23.87 13.27 8.35
N SER A 93 24.11 14.47 7.81
CA SER A 93 25.25 14.73 6.93
C SER A 93 26.58 14.42 7.62
N GLY A 94 27.48 13.75 6.90
CA GLY A 94 28.80 13.34 7.38
C GLY A 94 28.83 12.10 8.28
N LEU A 95 27.69 11.46 8.55
CA LEU A 95 27.63 10.19 9.27
C LEU A 95 27.99 9.01 8.36
N SER A 96 28.59 7.97 8.95
CA SER A 96 28.78 6.69 8.27
C SER A 96 27.45 5.91 8.17
N PRO A 97 27.32 4.95 7.23
CA PRO A 97 26.13 4.12 7.11
C PRO A 97 25.70 3.44 8.42
N ASP A 98 26.65 2.90 9.19
CA ASP A 98 26.36 2.28 10.49
C ASP A 98 25.84 3.28 11.52
N GLN A 99 26.29 4.54 11.47
CA GLN A 99 25.80 5.59 12.36
C GLN A 99 24.38 6.02 11.98
N VAL A 100 24.06 6.06 10.69
CA VAL A 100 22.70 6.29 10.20
C VAL A 100 21.77 5.16 10.65
N GLU A 101 22.17 3.90 10.45
CA GLU A 101 21.38 2.74 10.89
C GLU A 101 21.16 2.75 12.42
N ASN A 102 22.20 3.03 13.21
CA ASN A 102 22.08 3.13 14.67
C ASN A 102 21.14 4.27 15.12
N ARG A 103 21.03 5.37 14.35
CA ARG A 103 20.07 6.44 14.62
C ARG A 103 18.64 5.96 14.39
N LEU A 104 18.40 5.24 13.30
CA LEU A 104 17.09 4.66 13.01
C LEU A 104 16.68 3.64 14.08
N LEU A 105 17.61 2.80 14.55
CA LEU A 105 17.37 1.84 15.63
C LEU A 105 16.97 2.54 16.94
N ARG A 106 17.66 3.63 17.31
CA ARG A 106 17.31 4.40 18.50
C ARG A 106 15.93 5.03 18.39
N ALA A 107 15.59 5.60 17.24
CA ALA A 107 14.28 6.20 17.02
C ALA A 107 13.14 5.15 17.10
N VAL A 108 13.34 3.95 16.55
CA VAL A 108 12.38 2.84 16.73
C VAL A 108 12.28 2.43 18.20
N LEU A 109 13.40 2.31 18.91
CA LEU A 109 13.37 1.97 20.33
C LEU A 109 12.66 3.03 21.18
N ASP A 110 12.85 4.31 20.88
CA ASP A 110 12.17 5.41 21.57
C ASP A 110 10.66 5.40 21.27
N ASP A 111 10.27 5.14 20.03
CA ASP A 111 8.86 4.98 19.61
C ASP A 111 8.19 3.80 20.34
N LEU A 112 8.86 2.66 20.40
CA LEU A 112 8.36 1.48 21.12
C LEU A 112 8.28 1.71 22.63
N LYS A 113 9.23 2.43 23.21
CA LYS A 113 9.20 2.81 24.63
C LYS A 113 8.08 3.80 24.94
N ALA A 114 7.79 4.73 24.03
CA ALA A 114 6.72 5.71 24.18
C ALA A 114 5.33 5.07 23.99
N GLY A 115 5.20 4.13 23.05
CA GLY A 115 3.92 3.51 22.66
C GLY A 115 3.60 2.17 23.33
N GLY A 116 4.47 1.65 24.21
CA GLY A 116 4.24 0.41 24.97
C GLY A 116 4.01 -0.86 24.12
N SER A 117 4.31 -0.83 22.82
CA SER A 117 3.95 -1.89 21.87
C SER A 117 5.09 -2.87 21.62
N LEU A 118 4.76 -4.15 21.46
CA LEU A 118 5.73 -5.21 21.15
C LEU A 118 6.23 -5.08 19.68
N PRO A 119 7.55 -5.20 19.40
CA PRO A 119 8.14 -5.03 18.06
C PRO A 119 7.54 -5.93 16.96
N GLY A 120 6.98 -7.09 17.34
CA GLY A 120 6.35 -8.03 16.40
C GLY A 120 4.92 -7.69 15.98
N LEU A 121 4.31 -6.64 16.56
CA LEU A 121 2.90 -6.26 16.39
C LEU A 121 2.71 -4.84 15.85
N THR A 122 3.77 -4.14 15.45
CA THR A 122 3.64 -2.79 14.87
C THR A 122 2.88 -2.86 13.55
N SER A 123 1.69 -2.23 13.51
CA SER A 123 0.86 -2.18 12.32
C SER A 123 1.55 -1.43 11.17
N ASN A 124 1.18 -1.73 9.92
CA ASN A 124 1.69 -0.96 8.77
C ASN A 124 1.32 0.53 8.86
N ARG A 125 0.24 0.88 9.58
CA ARG A 125 -0.11 2.27 9.89
C ARG A 125 0.94 2.92 10.79
N SER A 126 1.26 2.29 11.92
CA SER A 126 2.27 2.79 12.87
C SER A 126 3.65 2.91 12.22
N LYS A 127 4.02 1.93 11.38
CA LYS A 127 5.26 2.00 10.58
C LYS A 127 5.25 3.18 9.61
N ALA A 128 4.15 3.43 8.92
CA ALA A 128 4.05 4.58 8.02
C ALA A 128 4.14 5.91 8.78
N GLU A 129 3.49 6.02 9.95
CA GLU A 129 3.53 7.21 10.80
C GLU A 129 4.93 7.51 11.33
N LEU A 130 5.61 6.48 11.86
CA LEU A 130 7.01 6.58 12.27
C LEU A 130 7.92 6.93 11.08
N GLY A 131 7.68 6.31 9.93
CA GLY A 131 8.43 6.61 8.72
C GLY A 131 8.29 8.05 8.24
N GLU A 132 7.08 8.63 8.28
CA GLU A 132 6.87 10.05 7.95
C GLU A 132 7.60 10.98 8.92
N ARG A 133 7.64 10.63 10.22
CA ARG A 133 8.45 11.36 11.21
C ARG A 133 9.94 11.27 10.91
N LEU A 134 10.44 10.06 10.67
CA LEU A 134 11.84 9.82 10.34
C LEU A 134 12.26 10.58 9.07
N ARG A 135 11.45 10.57 8.01
CA ARG A 135 11.72 11.32 6.79
C ARG A 135 11.86 12.82 7.05
N ARG A 136 10.97 13.39 7.87
CA ARG A 136 11.02 14.81 8.28
C ARG A 136 12.23 15.14 9.13
N GLU A 137 12.59 14.27 10.07
CA GLU A 137 13.70 14.50 11.01
C GLU A 137 15.07 14.27 10.38
N THR A 138 15.19 13.28 9.47
CA THR A 138 16.48 12.83 8.94
C THR A 138 16.76 13.31 7.53
N GLY A 139 15.73 13.64 6.74
CA GLY A 139 15.86 13.94 5.33
C GLY A 139 16.18 12.72 4.46
N LEU A 140 16.14 11.49 5.00
CA LEU A 140 16.38 10.28 4.22
C LEU A 140 15.26 10.01 3.21
N PRO A 141 15.58 9.41 2.04
CA PRO A 141 14.58 9.01 1.06
C PRO A 141 13.73 7.84 1.58
N LEU A 142 12.62 7.57 0.90
CA LEU A 142 11.65 6.55 1.32
C LEU A 142 12.25 5.14 1.41
N ARG A 143 13.07 4.73 0.44
CA ARG A 143 13.52 3.34 0.30
C ARG A 143 14.33 2.83 1.51
N PRO A 144 15.34 3.57 2.03
CA PRO A 144 16.02 3.23 3.28
C PRO A 144 15.06 3.01 4.45
N ILE A 145 14.14 3.95 4.66
CA ILE A 145 13.21 3.94 5.79
C ILE A 145 12.20 2.80 5.66
N ALA A 146 11.59 2.62 4.49
CA ALA A 146 10.62 1.55 4.25
C ALA A 146 11.26 0.16 4.42
N ARG A 147 12.50 -0.01 3.93
CA ARG A 147 13.25 -1.24 4.12
C ARG A 147 13.58 -1.49 5.59
N PHE A 148 14.06 -0.46 6.29
CA PHE A 148 14.41 -0.55 7.72
C PHE A 148 13.21 -0.92 8.58
N LEU A 149 12.04 -0.31 8.34
CA LEU A 149 10.80 -0.61 9.06
C LEU A 149 10.14 -1.93 8.62
N GLY A 150 10.64 -2.57 7.56
CA GLY A 150 10.06 -3.78 6.98
C GLY A 150 8.62 -3.56 6.51
N ILE A 151 8.38 -2.46 5.79
CA ILE A 151 7.09 -2.14 5.16
C ILE A 151 7.27 -2.00 3.65
N SER A 152 6.34 -2.56 2.87
CA SER A 152 6.37 -2.38 1.42
C SER A 152 6.06 -0.92 1.04
N LYS A 153 6.65 -0.44 -0.07
CA LYS A 153 6.35 0.90 -0.62
C LYS A 153 4.84 1.13 -0.79
N SER A 154 4.13 0.14 -1.32
CA SER A 154 2.67 0.20 -1.49
C SER A 154 1.90 0.32 -0.18
N SER A 155 2.29 -0.40 0.87
CA SER A 155 1.64 -0.31 2.19
C SER A 155 1.96 1.02 2.86
N TYR A 156 3.19 1.50 2.70
CA TYR A 156 3.61 2.81 3.18
C TYR A 156 2.77 3.92 2.51
N GLU A 157 2.70 3.95 1.18
CA GLU A 157 1.92 4.96 0.44
C GLU A 157 0.41 4.89 0.77
N TYR A 158 -0.12 3.67 0.94
CA TYR A 158 -1.51 3.46 1.32
C TYR A 158 -1.86 4.10 2.67
N TRP A 159 -0.98 3.94 3.67
CA TRP A 159 -1.19 4.50 5.01
C TRP A 159 -0.79 5.97 5.09
N GLY A 160 0.31 6.38 4.44
CA GLY A 160 0.74 7.77 4.35
C GLY A 160 -0.36 8.66 3.78
N ARG A 161 -1.08 8.20 2.76
CA ARG A 161 -2.25 8.92 2.24
C ARG A 161 -3.35 9.12 3.28
N ARG A 162 -3.64 8.10 4.09
CA ARG A 162 -4.70 8.14 5.10
C ARG A 162 -4.35 8.99 6.32
N LEU A 163 -3.07 8.99 6.67
CA LEU A 163 -2.53 9.89 7.69
C LEU A 163 -2.62 11.34 7.20
N ALA A 164 -2.27 11.59 5.93
CA ALA A 164 -2.30 12.93 5.34
C ALA A 164 -3.72 13.49 5.14
N ASP A 165 -4.70 12.64 4.82
CA ASP A 165 -6.10 13.05 4.64
C ASP A 165 -6.95 12.92 5.91
N GLY A 166 -6.36 12.51 7.03
CA GLY A 166 -7.01 12.38 8.34
C GLY A 166 -8.02 11.22 8.45
N SER A 167 -8.06 10.31 7.47
CA SER A 167 -8.95 9.14 7.51
C SER A 167 -8.37 7.95 8.29
N ALA A 168 -7.08 7.97 8.61
CA ALA A 168 -6.46 6.95 9.46
C ALA A 168 -6.90 7.16 10.92
N CYS A 169 -7.67 6.21 11.45
CA CYS A 169 -8.16 6.27 12.83
C CYS A 169 -7.00 6.22 13.81
N ALA A 170 -6.92 7.17 14.74
CA ALA A 170 -5.88 7.19 15.79
C ALA A 170 -6.01 5.98 16.74
N PRO A 171 -4.94 5.50 17.41
CA PRO A 171 -5.04 4.32 18.28
C PRO A 171 -6.04 4.49 19.44
N ASP A 172 -6.05 5.67 20.06
CA ASP A 172 -7.01 6.10 21.07
C ASP A 172 -8.44 6.15 20.51
N GLU A 173 -8.61 6.78 19.35
CA GLU A 173 -9.90 6.82 18.63
C GLU A 173 -10.38 5.41 18.24
N ALA A 174 -9.44 4.52 17.91
CA ALA A 174 -9.71 3.14 17.57
C ALA A 174 -10.25 2.40 18.80
N ASP A 175 -9.59 2.54 19.95
CA ASP A 175 -10.06 1.98 21.21
C ASP A 175 -11.44 2.52 21.62
N GLU A 176 -11.70 3.82 21.43
CA GLU A 176 -13.02 4.43 21.67
C GLU A 176 -14.12 3.88 20.75
N LEU A 177 -13.80 3.63 19.47
CA LEU A 177 -14.72 3.09 18.48
C LEU A 177 -14.89 1.57 18.55
N GLY A 178 -14.16 0.88 19.42
CA GLY A 178 -14.18 -0.58 19.53
C GLY A 178 -15.59 -1.16 19.71
N GLY A 179 -16.41 -0.55 20.56
CA GLY A 179 -17.80 -0.99 20.79
C GLY A 179 -18.70 -0.82 19.56
N GLU A 180 -18.51 0.24 18.77
CA GLU A 180 -19.26 0.47 17.53
C GLU A 180 -18.83 -0.49 16.43
N VAL A 181 -17.52 -0.76 16.32
CA VAL A 181 -16.96 -1.77 15.41
C VAL A 181 -17.54 -3.14 15.74
N GLU A 182 -17.52 -3.54 17.01
CA GLU A 182 -18.06 -4.82 17.48
C GLU A 182 -19.57 -4.92 17.22
N ARG A 183 -20.33 -3.85 17.48
CA ARG A 183 -21.78 -3.79 17.19
C ARG A 183 -22.05 -4.01 15.71
N VAL A 184 -21.41 -3.24 14.83
CA VAL A 184 -21.57 -3.36 13.37
C VAL A 184 -21.17 -4.76 12.90
N PHE A 185 -20.08 -5.30 13.44
CA PHE A 185 -19.59 -6.64 13.12
C PHE A 185 -20.60 -7.74 13.52
N ARG A 186 -21.23 -7.63 14.70
CA ARG A 186 -22.20 -8.60 15.21
C ARG A 186 -23.54 -8.51 14.48
N GLU A 187 -24.06 -7.31 14.25
CA GLU A 187 -25.31 -7.07 13.52
C GLU A 187 -25.25 -7.63 12.09
N GLU A 188 -24.08 -7.62 11.47
CA GLU A 188 -23.86 -8.16 10.13
C GLU A 188 -23.54 -9.67 10.11
N GLY A 189 -23.69 -10.36 11.25
CA GLY A 189 -23.49 -11.81 11.31
C GLY A 189 -22.02 -12.24 11.27
N ARG A 190 -21.15 -11.47 11.94
CA ARG A 190 -19.70 -11.72 12.06
C ARG A 190 -18.90 -11.53 10.77
N CYS A 191 -19.06 -10.38 10.12
CA CYS A 191 -18.34 -10.01 8.88
C CYS A 191 -18.62 -10.90 7.67
N ALA A 192 -19.87 -11.33 7.45
CA ALA A 192 -20.23 -12.05 6.23
C ALA A 192 -19.88 -11.25 4.95
N ARG A 193 -19.89 -9.90 5.02
CA ARG A 193 -19.47 -8.99 3.93
C ARG A 193 -18.05 -8.44 4.10
N GLY A 194 -17.35 -8.80 5.18
CA GLY A 194 -15.98 -8.42 5.48
C GLY A 194 -15.77 -6.98 5.95
N TYR A 195 -14.53 -6.65 6.32
CA TYR A 195 -14.17 -5.38 6.97
C TYR A 195 -14.44 -4.12 6.14
N ARG A 196 -14.50 -4.23 4.81
CA ARG A 196 -14.87 -3.09 3.94
C ARG A 196 -16.28 -2.58 4.22
N PHE A 197 -17.20 -3.48 4.56
CA PHE A 197 -18.56 -3.10 4.94
C PHE A 197 -18.55 -2.34 6.26
N VAL A 198 -17.81 -2.84 7.26
CA VAL A 198 -17.66 -2.19 8.57
C VAL A 198 -17.15 -0.76 8.42
N HIS A 199 -16.11 -0.53 7.62
CA HIS A 199 -15.62 0.82 7.33
C HIS A 199 -16.66 1.72 6.67
N ALA A 200 -17.39 1.20 5.68
CA ALA A 200 -18.38 2.00 4.95
C ALA A 200 -19.54 2.41 5.86
N ARG A 201 -20.02 1.48 6.69
CA ARG A 201 -21.11 1.73 7.63
C ARG A 201 -20.70 2.70 8.73
N LEU A 202 -19.53 2.51 9.32
CA LEU A 202 -19.01 3.45 10.33
C LEU A 202 -18.76 4.84 9.73
N ALA A 203 -18.28 4.92 8.49
CA ALA A 203 -18.10 6.20 7.82
C ALA A 203 -19.43 6.94 7.56
N GLU A 204 -20.49 6.20 7.25
CA GLU A 204 -21.84 6.73 7.11
C GLU A 204 -22.40 7.21 8.45
N GLU A 205 -22.31 6.38 9.49
CA GLU A 205 -22.82 6.70 10.84
C GLU A 205 -22.06 7.87 11.50
N LEU A 206 -20.74 7.98 11.27
CA LEU A 206 -19.89 9.05 11.82
C LEU A 206 -19.82 10.31 10.93
N GLY A 207 -20.38 10.26 9.71
CA GLY A 207 -20.34 11.38 8.76
C GLY A 207 -18.93 11.74 8.26
N ARG A 208 -17.93 10.86 8.44
CA ARG A 208 -16.54 11.08 8.00
C ARG A 208 -15.85 9.75 7.69
N PRO A 209 -14.84 9.72 6.80
CA PRO A 209 -14.12 8.48 6.52
C PRO A 209 -13.32 8.03 7.74
N VAL A 210 -13.47 6.75 8.13
CA VAL A 210 -12.68 6.13 9.20
C VAL A 210 -12.10 4.81 8.72
N VAL A 211 -10.77 4.72 8.72
CA VAL A 211 -10.03 3.52 8.30
C VAL A 211 -9.11 3.05 9.41
N PHE A 212 -9.45 1.87 9.93
CA PHE A 212 -8.66 1.05 10.83
C PHE A 212 -7.70 0.13 10.07
N CYS A 213 -6.60 -0.26 10.69
CA CYS A 213 -5.82 -1.37 10.16
C CYS A 213 -6.49 -2.70 10.49
N GLN A 214 -6.22 -3.73 9.70
CA GLN A 214 -6.82 -5.05 9.92
C GLN A 214 -6.48 -5.63 11.31
N HIS A 215 -5.31 -5.30 11.85
CA HIS A 215 -4.93 -5.72 13.20
C HIS A 215 -5.82 -5.07 14.27
N ASP A 216 -6.09 -3.77 14.16
CA ASP A 216 -6.97 -3.04 15.08
C ASP A 216 -8.38 -3.63 15.06
N LEU A 217 -8.93 -3.86 13.85
CA LEU A 217 -10.25 -4.47 13.69
C LEU A 217 -10.31 -5.89 14.27
N SER A 218 -9.30 -6.71 13.99
CA SER A 218 -9.24 -8.05 14.57
C SER A 218 -9.22 -7.96 16.10
N ARG A 219 -8.39 -7.08 16.69
CA ARG A 219 -8.28 -6.90 18.14
C ARG A 219 -9.61 -6.50 18.77
N MET A 220 -10.36 -5.59 18.14
CA MET A 220 -11.66 -5.10 18.65
C MET A 220 -12.76 -6.15 18.62
N VAL A 221 -12.69 -7.09 17.69
CA VAL A 221 -13.77 -8.05 17.43
C VAL A 221 -13.53 -9.40 18.13
N THR A 222 -12.29 -9.70 18.49
CA THR A 222 -11.92 -10.95 19.20
C THR A 222 -11.96 -10.87 20.72
N ASN A 223 -12.14 -9.67 21.30
CA ASN A 223 -12.40 -9.49 22.73
C ASN A 223 -13.91 -9.47 22.99
#